data_AF-A0A2H0MIM4-F1
#
_entry.id   AF-A0A2H0MIM4-F1
#
_cell.length_a   1.000
_cell.length_b   1.000
_cell.length_c   1.000
_cell.angle_alpha   90.00
_cell.angle_beta   90.00
_cell.angle_gamma   90.00
#
_symmetry.space_group_name_H-M   'P 1'
#
loop_
_entity.id
_entity.type
_entity.pdbx_description
1 polymer ?
#
loop_
_entity_poly.entity_id
_entity_poly.type
_entity_poly.pdbx_seq_one_letter_code
_entity_poly.pdbx_strand_id
1 'polypeptide(L)' 'MYTPPDPVLYSHLGDIQFSLKNYPLAVKAWKTSLSLTRAKKDEVGGELPDAVELEEKIRRTGKMIQQRL' A
#
# COMPACT_ATOMS: atom_id res chain seq x y z
N MET A 1 -12.55 19.59 6.85
CA MET A 1 -11.08 19.54 7.02
C MET A 1 -10.51 18.68 5.90
N TYR A 2 -9.47 19.16 5.22
CA TYR A 2 -8.75 18.38 4.20
C TYR A 2 -7.48 17.84 4.86
N THR A 3 -7.36 16.51 4.93
CA THR A 3 -6.12 15.84 5.34
C THR A 3 -5.37 15.44 4.08
N PRO A 4 -4.13 15.92 3.88
CA PRO A 4 -3.31 15.48 2.75
C PRO A 4 -3.18 13.96 2.73
N PRO A 5 -3.07 13.34 1.54
CA PRO A 5 -2.88 11.90 1.44
C PRO A 5 -1.56 11.49 2.12
N ASP A 6 -1.67 10.46 2.96
CA ASP A 6 -0.60 9.97 3.80
C ASP A 6 -0.23 8.51 3.42
N PRO A 7 1.04 8.22 3.09
CA PRO A 7 1.45 6.90 2.65
C PRO A 7 1.26 5.83 3.74
N VAL A 8 1.45 6.16 5.02
CA VAL A 8 1.28 5.24 6.14
C VAL A 8 -0.18 4.84 6.30
N LEU A 9 -1.12 5.78 6.15
CA LEU A 9 -2.56 5.48 6.20
C LEU A 9 -2.99 4.51 5.09
N TYR A 10 -2.47 4.69 3.87
CA TYR A 10 -2.74 3.76 2.77
C TYR A 10 -2.09 2.38 2.96
N SER A 11 -0.92 2.32 3.62
CA SER A 11 -0.29 1.04 3.98
C SER A 11 -1.19 0.23 4.92
N HIS A 12 -1.64 0.86 6.01
CA HIS A 12 -2.56 0.25 6.98
C HIS A 12 -3.90 -0.14 6.34
N LEU A 13 -4.46 0.71 5.47
CA LEU A 13 -5.67 0.37 4.73
C LEU A 13 -5.50 -0.90 3.90
N GLY A 14 -4.34 -1.07 3.26
CA GLY A 14 -4.03 -2.29 2.53
C GLY A 14 -3.99 -3.53 3.43
N ASP A 15 -3.38 -3.42 4.60
CA ASP A 15 -3.29 -4.52 5.58
C ASP A 15 -4.68 -4.91 6.13
N ILE A 16 -5.54 -3.93 6.39
CA ILE A 16 -6.94 -4.15 6.79
C ILE A 16 -7.72 -4.85 5.67
N GLN A 17 -7.64 -4.35 4.44
CA GLN A 17 -8.34 -4.95 3.30
C GLN A 17 -7.83 -6.37 3.02
N PHE A 18 -6.53 -6.62 3.19
CA PHE A 18 -5.95 -7.95 3.05
C PHE A 18 -6.49 -8.92 4.11
N SER A 19 -6.57 -8.47 5.37
CA SER A 19 -7.13 -9.26 6.48
C SER A 19 -8.60 -9.61 6.25
N LEU A 20 -9.35 -8.72 5.59
CA LEU A 20 -10.73 -8.95 5.13
C LEU A 20 -10.83 -9.79 3.84
N LYS A 21 -9.70 -10.30 3.32
CA LYS A 21 -9.59 -11.05 2.06
C LYS A 21 -10.04 -10.27 0.81
N ASN A 22 -10.15 -8.95 0.91
CA ASN A 22 -10.44 -8.05 -0.20
C ASN A 22 -9.16 -7.76 -0.99
N TYR A 23 -8.55 -8.80 -1.56
CA TYR A 23 -7.21 -8.71 -2.19
C TYR A 23 -7.08 -7.62 -3.27
N PRO A 24 -8.07 -7.38 -4.16
CA PRO A 24 -7.98 -6.28 -5.12
C PRO A 24 -7.92 -4.90 -4.45
N LEU A 25 -8.68 -4.69 -3.36
CA LEU A 25 -8.67 -3.43 -2.61
C LEU A 25 -7.37 -3.28 -1.81
N ALA A 26 -6.84 -4.37 -1.26
CA ALA A 26 -5.54 -4.38 -0.59
C ALA A 26 -4.42 -3.94 -1.55
N VAL A 27 -4.36 -4.56 -2.73
CA VAL A 27 -3.38 -4.20 -3.78
C VAL A 27 -3.53 -2.75 -4.23
N LYS A 28 -4.77 -2.26 -4.36
CA LYS A 28 -5.02 -0.85 -4.71
C LYS A 28 -4.45 0.10 -3.64
N ALA A 29 -4.72 -0.17 -2.37
CA ALA A 29 -4.25 0.66 -1.25
C ALA A 29 -2.72 0.66 -1.14
N TRP A 30 -2.07 -0.51 -1.19
CA TRP A 30 -0.60 -0.58 -1.16
C TRP A 30 0.06 0.09 -2.37
N LYS A 31 -0.53 0.01 -3.57
CA LYS A 31 -0.03 0.76 -4.75
C LYS A 31 -0.11 2.27 -4.53
N THR A 32 -1.20 2.76 -3.94
CA THR A 32 -1.32 4.18 -3.59
C THR A 32 -0.28 4.59 -2.55
N SER A 33 -0.10 3.78 -1.50
CA SER A 33 0.95 3.97 -0.49
C SER A 33 2.34 4.06 -1.13
N LEU A 34 2.70 3.09 -1.98
CA LEU A 34 4.00 3.04 -2.67
C LEU A 34 4.24 4.27 -3.56
N SER A 35 3.22 4.71 -4.30
CA SER A 35 3.32 5.93 -5.11
C SER A 35 3.57 7.17 -4.25
N LEU A 36 2.87 7.30 -3.12
CA LEU A 36 3.06 8.43 -2.20
C LEU A 36 4.44 8.38 -1.51
N THR A 37 4.89 7.19 -1.08
CA THR A 37 6.23 7.00 -0.50
C THR A 37 7.33 7.42 -1.47
N ARG A 38 7.20 7.08 -2.76
CA ARG A 38 8.16 7.47 -3.80
C ARG A 38 8.10 8.97 -4.09
N ALA A 39 6.92 9.59 -4.07
CA ALA A 39 6.75 11.02 -4.28
C ALA A 39 7.32 11.86 -3.13
N LYS A 40 7.24 11.36 -1.89
CA LYS A 40 7.72 12.04 -0.69
C LYS A 40 9.15 11.66 -0.27
N LYS A 41 9.86 10.89 -1.10
CA LYS A 41 11.18 10.33 -0.73
C LYS A 41 12.21 11.41 -0.35
N ASP A 42 12.10 12.58 -0.96
CA ASP A 42 13.00 13.71 -0.74
C ASP A 42 12.38 14.79 0.18
N GLU A 43 11.17 14.57 0.70
CA GLU A 43 10.53 15.47 1.66
C GLU A 43 11.10 15.22 3.06
N VAL A 44 11.51 16.29 3.75
CA VAL A 44 11.99 16.21 5.13
C VAL A 44 10.80 16.24 6.08
N GLY A 45 10.46 15.08 6.64
CA GLY A 45 9.48 14.94 7.74
C GLY A 45 8.33 13.98 7.43
N GLY A 46 7.85 13.30 8.49
CA GLY A 46 6.80 12.29 8.42
C GLY A 46 7.33 10.85 8.38
N GLU A 47 6.57 9.91 8.92
CA GLU A 47 6.88 8.48 8.78
C GLU A 47 6.56 8.03 7.35
N LEU A 48 7.45 7.21 6.77
CA LEU A 48 7.22 6.56 5.48
C LEU A 48 7.17 5.05 5.69
N PRO A 49 6.23 4.34 5.06
CA PRO A 49 6.25 2.88 5.06
C PRO A 49 7.42 2.37 4.19
N ASP A 50 7.85 1.15 4.45
CA ASP A 50 8.92 0.51 3.67
C ASP A 50 8.43 0.20 2.24
N ALA A 51 9.10 0.78 1.25
CA ALA A 51 8.74 0.61 -0.16
C ALA A 51 8.96 -0.83 -0.66
N VAL A 52 9.99 -1.52 -0.16
CA VAL A 52 10.31 -2.90 -0.52
C VAL A 52 9.26 -3.84 0.07
N GLU A 53 8.82 -3.60 1.30
CA GLU A 53 7.72 -4.34 1.93
C GLU A 53 6.43 -4.19 1.12
N LEU A 54 6.08 -2.96 0.70
CA LEU A 54 4.90 -2.69 -0.11
C LEU A 54 4.94 -3.42 -1.46
N GLU A 55 6.09 -3.39 -2.14
CA GLU A 55 6.30 -4.11 -3.40
C GLU A 55 6.09 -5.61 -3.22
N GLU A 56 6.62 -6.19 -2.14
CA GLU A 56 6.50 -7.61 -1.86
C GLU A 56 5.05 -8.01 -1.52
N LYS A 57 4.34 -7.19 -0.72
CA LYS A 57 2.91 -7.37 -0.43
C LYS A 57 2.07 -7.37 -1.72
N ILE A 58 2.32 -6.41 -2.61
CA ILE A 58 1.63 -6.31 -3.92
C ILE A 58 1.92 -7.54 -4.79
N ARG A 59 3.20 -7.92 -4.91
CA ARG A 59 3.64 -9.04 -5.76
C ARG A 59 3.06 -10.36 -5.29
N ARG A 60 3.17 -10.67 -3.99
CA ARG A 60 2.64 -11.91 -3.40
C ARG A 60 1.13 -12.02 -3.58
N THR A 61 0.42 -10.95 -3.27
CA THR A 61 -1.06 -10.93 -3.36
C THR A 61 -1.52 -11.01 -4.81
N GLY A 62 -0.82 -10.36 -5.75
CA GLY A 62 -1.08 -10.49 -7.18
C GLY A 62 -1.00 -11.95 -7.66
N LYS A 63 0.05 -12.68 -7.24
CA LYS A 63 0.18 -14.11 -7.55
C LYS A 63 -0.97 -14.94 -6.98
N MET A 64 -1.40 -14.67 -5.74
CA MET A 64 -2.53 -15.37 -5.12
C MET A 64 -3.84 -15.17 -5.88
N ILE A 65 -4.08 -13.97 -6.42
CA ILE A 65 -5.27 -13.68 -7.24
C ILE A 65 -5.20 -14.44 -8.57
N GLN A 66 -4.05 -14.40 -9.25
CA GLN A 66 -3.87 -15.08 -10.55
C GLN A 66 -3.97 -16.61 -10.46
N GLN A 67 -3.59 -17.22 -9.33
CA GLN A 67 -3.69 -18.67 -9.11
C GLN A 67 -5.10 -19.16 -8.73
N ARG A 68 -6.06 -18.24 -8.53
CA ARG A 68 -7.47 -18.56 -8.19
C ARG A 68 -8.43 -18.39 -9.36
N LEU A 69 -7.94 -17.92 -10.51
CA LEU A 69 -8.65 -17.86 -11.79
C LEU A 69 -8.29 -19.09 -12.62
#